data_AF-A0A1I4TLA2-F1
#
_entry.id   AF-A0A1I4TLA2-F1
#
_cell.length_a   1.000
_cell.length_b   1.000
_cell.length_c   1.000
_cell.angle_alpha   90.00
_cell.angle_beta   90.00
_cell.angle_gamma   90.00
#
_symmetry.space_group_name_H-M   'P 1'
#
loop_
_entity.id
_entity.type
_entity.pdbx_description
1 polymer ?
#
loop_
_entity_poly.entity_id
_entity_poly.type
_entity_poly.pdbx_seq_one_letter_code
_entity_poly.pdbx_strand_id
1 'polypeptide(L)' 'MSYTVEITIAEPASTDEEVETRMYQLPDPYETVANAKEAAAAHIASLDLEPAVVIYSVFDREGFTVASSVEELAEAG' A
#
# COMPACT_ATOMS: atom_id res chain seq x y z
N MET A 1 -19.63 -8.20 -0.23
CA MET A 1 -18.62 -8.26 -1.31
C MET A 1 -17.28 -8.47 -0.64
N SER A 2 -16.36 -9.22 -1.25
CA SER A 2 -15.01 -9.42 -0.71
C SER A 2 -14.05 -8.48 -1.43
N TYR A 3 -13.36 -7.65 -0.67
CA TYR A 3 -12.35 -6.72 -1.15
C TYR A 3 -10.96 -7.21 -0.77
N THR A 4 -9.96 -6.99 -1.62
CA THR A 4 -8.55 -7.27 -1.31
C THR A 4 -7.75 -5.99 -1.35
N VAL A 5 -6.61 -5.98 -0.67
CA VAL A 5 -5.69 -4.84 -0.62
C VAL A 5 -4.35 -5.29 -1.16
N GLU A 6 -3.81 -4.53 -2.11
CA GLU A 6 -2.41 -4.61 -2.51
C GLU A 6 -1.67 -3.40 -1.95
N ILE A 7 -0.49 -3.63 -1.39
CA ILE A 7 0.44 -2.61 -0.94
C ILE A 7 1.64 -2.64 -1.88
N THR A 8 2.02 -1.47 -2.38
CA THR A 8 3.26 -1.22 -3.10
C THR A 8 4.12 -0.29 -2.28
N ILE A 9 5.36 -0.67 -2.00
CA ILE A 9 6.34 0.11 -1.25
C ILE A 9 7.53 0.34 -2.17
N ALA A 10 7.91 1.60 -2.36
CA ALA A 10 9.14 1.97 -3.02
C ALA A 10 10.15 2.41 -1.94
N GLU A 11 11.29 1.73 -1.88
CA GLU A 11 12.38 2.11 -0.99
C GLU A 11 13.03 3.43 -1.49
N PRO A 12 13.58 4.26 -0.59
CA PRO A 12 14.28 5.46 -1.01
C PRO A 12 15.48 5.09 -1.89
N ALA A 13 15.66 5.84 -2.98
CA ALA A 13 16.79 5.64 -3.89
C ALA A 13 18.09 5.80 -3.10
N SER A 14 18.78 4.70 -2.85
CA SER A 14 20.17 4.75 -2.38
C SER A 14 21.04 5.14 -3.58
N THR A 15 22.04 6.00 -3.35
CA THR A 15 22.77 6.82 -4.34
C THR A 15 23.35 6.08 -5.58
N ASP A 16 23.31 4.76 -5.64
CA ASP A 16 23.85 3.95 -6.75
C ASP A 16 23.02 2.68 -7.05
N GLU A 17 21.76 2.59 -6.62
CA GLU A 17 20.95 1.36 -6.77
C GLU A 17 19.56 1.65 -7.36
N GLU A 18 19.05 0.73 -8.18
CA GLU A 18 17.69 0.79 -8.71
C GLU A 18 16.69 0.81 -7.55
N VAL A 19 15.67 1.68 -7.61
CA VAL A 19 14.61 1.75 -6.59
C VAL A 19 13.92 0.39 -6.50
N GLU A 20 14.18 -0.35 -5.41
CA GLU A 20 13.51 -1.62 -5.17
C GLU A 20 12.03 -1.33 -4.83
N THR A 21 11.14 -1.92 -5.62
CA THR A 21 9.69 -1.84 -5.40
C THR A 21 9.19 -3.19 -4.92
N ARG A 22 8.56 -3.20 -3.74
CA ARG A 22 7.95 -4.40 -3.15
C ARG A 22 6.43 -4.30 -3.29
N MET A 23 5.84 -5.30 -3.92
CA MET A 23 4.38 -5.41 -4.13
C MET A 23 3.86 -6.68 -3.48
N TYR A 24 2.84 -6.57 -2.63
CA TYR A 24 2.22 -7.72 -1.98
C TYR A 24 0.77 -7.44 -1.59
N GLN A 25 -0.01 -8.50 -1.39
CA GLN A 25 -1.39 -8.38 -0.93
C GLN A 25 -1.52 -8.67 0.56
N LEU A 26 -2.45 -7.99 1.23
CA LEU A 26 -2.84 -8.35 2.59
C LEU A 26 -3.58 -9.71 2.57
N PRO A 27 -3.38 -10.55 3.60
CA PRO A 27 -3.86 -11.93 3.59
C PRO A 27 -5.38 -12.06 3.72
N ASP A 28 -6.04 -11.07 4.33
CA ASP A 28 -7.47 -11.13 4.65
C ASP A 28 -8.33 -10.46 3.58
N PRO A 29 -9.43 -11.11 3.13
CA PRO A 29 -10.47 -10.43 2.38
C PRO A 29 -11.33 -9.58 3.31
N TYR A 30 -11.69 -8.37 2.88
CA TYR A 30 -12.48 -7.42 3.66
C TYR A 30 -13.92 -7.36 3.16
N GLU A 31 -14.88 -7.14 4.06
CA GLU A 31 -16.30 -7.10 3.71
C GLU A 31 -16.76 -5.76 3.12
N THR A 32 -16.00 -4.69 3.39
CA THR A 32 -16.28 -3.33 2.93
C THR A 32 -15.00 -2.63 2.48
N VAL A 33 -15.14 -1.65 1.58
CA VAL A 33 -14.02 -0.78 1.18
C VAL A 33 -13.47 -0.01 2.37
N ALA A 34 -14.31 0.43 3.31
CA ALA A 34 -13.86 1.15 4.51
C ALA A 34 -12.91 0.28 5.37
N ASN A 35 -13.31 -0.96 5.66
CA ASN A 35 -12.48 -1.90 6.42
C ASN A 35 -11.15 -2.19 5.70
N ALA A 36 -11.18 -2.33 4.36
CA ALA A 36 -9.98 -2.54 3.55
C ALA A 36 -9.01 -1.35 3.66
N LYS A 37 -9.52 -0.12 3.60
CA LYS A 37 -8.70 1.10 3.74
C LYS A 37 -8.12 1.25 5.15
N GLU A 38 -8.91 0.99 6.18
CA GLU A 38 -8.45 1.02 7.57
C GLU A 38 -7.36 -0.03 7.83
N ALA A 39 -7.55 -1.25 7.31
CA ALA A 39 -6.55 -2.31 7.43
C ALA A 39 -5.26 -1.99 6.67
N ALA A 40 -5.37 -1.40 5.47
CA ALA A 40 -4.20 -0.92 4.71
C ALA A 40 -3.42 0.13 5.50
N ALA A 41 -4.11 1.15 6.01
CA ALA A 41 -3.48 2.21 6.80
C ALA A 41 -2.84 1.68 8.09
N ALA A 42 -3.54 0.78 8.81
CA ALA A 42 -3.01 0.16 10.02
C ALA A 42 -1.78 -0.71 9.73
N HIS A 43 -1.80 -1.47 8.63
CA HIS A 43 -0.65 -2.27 8.20
C HIS A 43 0.54 -1.38 7.86
N ILE A 44 0.33 -0.33 7.06
CA ILE A 44 1.39 0.62 6.67
C ILE A 44 1.97 1.31 7.91
N ALA A 45 1.14 1.77 8.84
CA ALA A 45 1.60 2.39 10.09
C ALA A 45 2.36 1.42 11.01
N SER A 46 2.16 0.10 10.85
CA SER A 46 2.92 -0.93 11.56
C SER A 46 4.23 -1.31 10.86
N LEU A 47 4.47 -0.83 9.64
CA LEU A 47 5.74 -1.03 8.97
C LEU A 47 6.76 -0.09 9.63
N ASP A 48 7.75 -0.68 10.32
CA ASP A 48 8.93 0.04 10.81
C ASP A 48 9.89 0.26 9.62
N LEU A 49 9.41 0.97 8.60
CA LEU A 49 10.10 1.25 7.34
C LEU A 49 10.04 2.75 7.07
N GLU A 50 11.09 3.28 6.44
CA GLU A 50 11.16 4.66 5.93
C GLU A 50 11.10 4.64 4.38
N PRO A 51 9.98 4.23 3.77
CA PRO A 51 9.85 4.18 2.32
C PRO A 51 9.76 5.60 1.75
N ALA A 52 10.22 5.78 0.51
CA ALA A 52 10.00 7.05 -0.19
C ALA A 52 8.54 7.21 -0.62
N VAL A 53 7.91 6.11 -1.03
CA VAL A 53 6.50 6.10 -1.45
C VAL A 53 5.82 4.82 -0.98
N VAL A 54 4.61 4.96 -0.44
CA VAL A 54 3.70 3.85 -0.17
C VAL A 54 2.40 4.06 -0.91
N ILE A 55 1.95 3.03 -1.61
CA ILE A 55 0.67 3.02 -2.32
C ILE A 55 -0.12 1.83 -1.81
N TYR A 56 -1.41 2.04 -1.52
CA TYR A 56 -2.34 0.93 -1.37
C TYR A 56 -3.45 1.02 -2.40
N SER A 57 -3.88 -0.14 -2.90
CA SER A 57 -5.00 -0.29 -3.83
C SER A 57 -5.99 -1.32 -3.28
N VAL A 58 -7.27 -0.94 -3.23
CA VAL A 58 -8.38 -1.82 -2.86
C VAL A 58 -9.06 -2.33 -4.12
N PHE A 59 -9.21 -3.63 -4.24
CA PHE A 59 -9.85 -4.30 -5.36
C PHE A 59 -11.15 -4.96 -4.92
N ASP A 60 -12.18 -4.93 -5.77
CA ASP A 60 -13.39 -5.75 -5.60
C ASP A 60 -13.13 -7.20 -6.07
N ARG A 61 -14.09 -8.12 -5.83
CA ARG A 61 -14.00 -9.54 -6.21
C ARG A 61 -13.69 -9.77 -7.70
N GLU A 62 -14.03 -8.82 -8.56
CA GLU A 62 -13.79 -8.87 -10.01
C GLU A 62 -12.38 -8.39 -10.40
N GLY A 63 -11.57 -7.95 -9.43
CA GLY A 63 -10.22 -7.43 -9.64
C GLY A 63 -10.16 -5.97 -10.06
N PHE A 64 -11.29 -5.24 -9.99
CA PHE A 64 -11.32 -3.81 -10.30
C PHE A 64 -10.88 -2.98 -9.10
N THR A 65 -9.99 -2.02 -9.33
CA THR A 65 -9.61 -1.03 -8.31
C THR A 65 -10.81 -0.13 -7.98
N VAL A 66 -11.24 -0.13 -6.73
CA VAL A 66 -12.35 0.68 -6.23
C VAL A 66 -11.90 1.83 -5.32
N ALA A 67 -10.68 1.76 -4.79
CA ALA A 67 -10.03 2.85 -4.06
C ALA A 67 -8.51 2.68 -4.13
N SER A 68 -7.78 3.79 -4.11
CA SER A 68 -6.33 3.79 -3.93
C SER A 68 -5.89 5.04 -3.18
N SER A 69 -4.72 4.97 -2.55
CA SER A 69 -4.04 6.11 -1.94
C SER A 69 -2.56 6.03 -2.24
N VAL A 70 -1.95 7.20 -2.41
CA VAL A 70 -0.52 7.40 -2.55
C VAL A 70 -0.08 8.28 -1.39
N GLU A 71 0.81 7.77 -0.56
CA GLU A 71 1.53 8.54 0.45
C GLU A 71 2.98 8.65 -0.01
N GLU A 72 3.30 9.80 -0.61
CA GLU A 72 4.68 10.22 -0.83
C GLU A 72 5.20 10.73 0.51
N LEU A 73 6.11 9.99 1.15
CA LEU A 73 6.91 10.48 2.26
C LEU A 73 7.99 11.39 1.67
N ALA A 74 7.54 12.50 1.09
CA ALA A 74 8.42 13.54 0.60
C ALA A 74 9.23 14.06 1.79
N GLU A 75 10.55 14.01 1.66
CA GLU A 75 11.50 14.61 2.59
C GLU A 75 11.00 16.02 2.93
N ALA A 76 10.68 16.27 4.20
CA ALA A 76 10.55 17.61 4.71
C ALA A 76 11.96 18.21 4.74
N GLY A 77 12.49 18.58 3.57
CA GLY A 77 13.75 19.27 3.35
C GLY A 77 13.55 20.75 3.07
#